data_AF-A0A1G1GSP2-F1
#
_entry.id   AF-A0A1G1GSP2-F1
#
_cell.length_a   1.000
_cell.length_b   1.000
_cell.length_c   1.000
_cell.angle_alpha   90.00
_cell.angle_beta   90.00
_cell.angle_gamma   90.00
#
_symmetry.space_group_name_H-M   'P 1'
#
loop_
_entity.id
_entity.type
_entity.pdbx_description
1 polymer ?
#
loop_
_entity_poly.entity_id
_entity_poly.type
_entity_poly.pdbx_seq_one_letter_code
_entity_poly.pdbx_strand_id
1 'polypeptide(L)'
;MTNNLTLPLSRICTNCVLPAAFPGVTFSDDGVCNHCRKSAGKREKQADEKKKYKQKFLELVGQLVVKPRLRGTRRAYDVLMSYSGGKDSTYTMWLLKSKYKLRVLALTVDNNFLSPAATANIRTVTDELGIDHMLFRPGWKNLRKLFSAAAERELYSRKSLERASTICTSCMGIVKSLCLKTAIEMDIPLIGYGWSPGQAPLESALMKNNAAFMRTTQQAVLKPLREVVGSEIDAYFLNETHYADPDRLPYNVHPLAWEHYNEGAIIEEIGKMGWTAPRDTDSNSTNCLLNAFANDVHLKRYGFHPYVWEIANLVREGVMARDEGYRKIYEEQNEAFIAAARQKLSA
;
A
#
# COMPACT_ATOMS: atom_id res chain seq x y z
N MET A 1 -4.38 10.16 36.61
CA MET A 1 -5.17 11.14 35.84
C MET A 1 -5.24 10.66 34.41
N THR A 2 -6.31 9.98 34.07
CA THR A 2 -6.62 9.46 32.73
C THR A 2 -6.94 10.65 31.83
N ASN A 3 -5.98 11.07 31.01
CA ASN A 3 -6.22 12.05 29.96
C ASN A 3 -6.98 11.34 28.83
N ASN A 4 -8.30 11.29 28.96
CA ASN A 4 -9.20 11.00 27.86
C ASN A 4 -9.04 12.10 26.82
N LEU A 5 -8.14 11.90 25.86
CA LEU A 5 -8.08 12.68 24.63
C LEU A 5 -9.25 12.25 23.74
N THR A 6 -10.48 12.57 24.16
CA THR A 6 -11.58 12.74 23.22
C THR A 6 -11.16 13.89 22.31
N LEU A 7 -10.69 13.56 21.10
CA LEU A 7 -10.45 14.53 20.04
C LEU A 7 -11.66 15.47 20.01
N PRO A 8 -11.48 16.81 20.02
CA PRO A 8 -12.61 17.69 19.77
C PRO A 8 -13.24 17.19 18.48
N LEU A 9 -14.55 16.94 18.48
CA LEU A 9 -15.32 16.50 17.33
C LEU A 9 -15.19 17.57 16.25
N SER A 10 -14.06 17.56 15.55
CA SER A 10 -13.79 18.36 14.38
C SER A 10 -14.90 18.01 13.41
N ARG A 11 -15.51 19.01 12.79
CA ARG A 11 -16.63 18.80 11.86
C ARG A 11 -16.27 17.70 10.86
N ILE A 12 -17.01 16.60 10.86
CA ILE A 12 -16.83 15.46 9.94
C ILE A 12 -17.86 15.57 8.83
N CYS A 13 -17.46 15.25 7.60
CA CYS A 13 -18.37 15.26 6.47
C CYS A 13 -19.57 14.33 6.67
N THR A 14 -20.77 14.83 6.35
CA THR A 14 -22.03 14.06 6.43
C THR A 14 -22.15 13.01 5.31
N ASN A 15 -21.51 13.21 4.15
CA ASN A 15 -21.55 12.27 3.02
C ASN A 15 -20.40 11.25 2.98
N CYS A 16 -19.28 11.52 3.66
CA CYS A 16 -18.15 10.58 3.75
C CYS A 16 -17.65 10.52 5.20
N VAL A 17 -16.35 10.47 5.42
CA VAL A 17 -15.74 10.44 6.76
C VAL A 17 -14.56 11.41 6.89
N LEU A 18 -14.46 12.40 6.01
CA LEU A 18 -13.33 13.34 5.99
C LEU A 18 -13.51 14.42 7.07
N PRO A 19 -12.54 14.62 8.00
CA PRO A 19 -12.63 15.61 9.07
C PRO A 19 -12.16 17.00 8.60
N ALA A 20 -12.56 18.04 9.32
CA ALA A 20 -12.07 19.40 9.11
C ALA A 20 -10.57 19.58 9.37
N ALA A 21 -9.95 18.69 10.15
CA ALA A 21 -8.51 18.66 10.35
C ALA A 21 -7.73 18.23 9.09
N PHE A 22 -8.38 17.58 8.11
CA PHE A 22 -7.70 17.14 6.90
C PHE A 22 -7.31 18.36 6.02
N PRO A 23 -6.07 18.42 5.49
CA PRO A 23 -5.59 19.59 4.75
C PRO A 23 -6.45 19.96 3.53
N GLY A 24 -6.82 21.24 3.41
CA GLY A 24 -7.54 21.77 2.25
C GLY A 24 -9.03 21.44 2.19
N VAL A 25 -9.62 20.92 3.27
CA VAL A 25 -11.05 20.63 3.34
C VAL A 25 -11.86 21.89 3.69
N THR A 26 -12.95 22.11 2.96
CA THR A 26 -13.96 23.12 3.30
C THR A 26 -15.35 22.48 3.29
N PHE A 27 -16.25 23.02 4.10
CA PHE A 27 -17.61 22.50 4.29
C PHE A 27 -18.64 23.50 3.78
N SER A 28 -19.76 23.00 3.26
CA SER A 28 -20.97 23.78 3.01
C SER A 28 -21.81 23.83 4.29
N ASP A 29 -22.89 24.61 4.29
CA ASP A 29 -23.75 24.77 5.47
C ASP A 29 -24.40 23.45 5.88
N ASP A 30 -24.74 22.59 4.91
CA ASP A 30 -25.23 21.21 5.10
C ASP A 30 -24.21 20.20 5.65
N GLY A 31 -22.97 20.62 5.92
CA GLY A 31 -21.91 19.75 6.45
C GLY A 31 -21.25 18.84 5.42
N VAL A 32 -21.46 19.06 4.12
CA VAL A 32 -20.81 18.30 3.05
C VAL A 32 -19.44 18.92 2.72
N CYS A 33 -18.40 18.10 2.56
CA CYS A 33 -17.07 18.59 2.19
C CYS A 33 -16.93 18.90 0.68
N ASN A 34 -16.04 19.83 0.35
CA ASN A 34 -15.69 20.21 -1.03
C ASN A 34 -15.35 19.03 -1.95
N HIS A 35 -14.75 17.96 -1.41
CA HIS A 35 -14.45 16.75 -2.19
C HIS A 35 -15.71 15.97 -2.58
N CYS A 36 -16.69 15.84 -1.67
CA CYS A 36 -17.96 15.18 -1.98
C CYS A 36 -18.78 15.99 -2.98
N ARG A 37 -18.80 17.32 -2.84
CA ARG A 37 -19.48 18.21 -3.81
C ARG A 37 -18.88 18.06 -5.22
N LYS A 38 -17.56 17.92 -5.34
CA LYS A 38 -16.86 17.70 -6.62
C LYS A 38 -17.05 16.29 -7.21
N SER A 39 -17.43 15.29 -6.41
CA SER A 39 -17.59 13.90 -6.85
C SER A 39 -19.03 13.55 -7.26
N ALA A 40 -20.01 14.40 -6.96
CA ALA A 40 -21.41 14.18 -7.31
C ALA A 40 -21.56 13.91 -8.82
N GLY A 41 -22.29 12.84 -9.18
CA GLY A 41 -22.58 12.46 -10.57
C GLY A 41 -21.47 11.74 -11.35
N LYS A 42 -20.35 11.34 -10.71
CA LYS A 42 -19.19 10.75 -11.43
C LYS A 42 -19.14 9.20 -11.47
N ARG A 43 -20.11 8.49 -10.91
CA ARG A 43 -20.06 7.02 -10.74
C ARG A 43 -20.06 6.25 -12.07
N GLU A 44 -20.94 6.61 -13.00
CA GLU A 44 -21.01 5.93 -14.30
C GLU A 44 -19.72 6.12 -15.12
N LYS A 45 -19.20 7.36 -15.15
CA LYS A 45 -17.93 7.67 -15.81
C LYS A 45 -16.76 6.84 -15.26
N GLN A 46 -16.74 6.55 -13.97
CA GLN A 46 -15.69 5.72 -13.35
C GLN A 46 -15.76 4.26 -13.81
N ALA A 47 -16.96 3.70 -14.07
CA ALA A 47 -17.09 2.32 -14.53
C ALA A 47 -16.48 2.13 -15.93
N ASP A 48 -16.74 3.07 -16.84
CA ASP A 48 -16.16 3.07 -18.19
C ASP A 48 -14.64 3.25 -18.15
N GLU A 49 -14.14 4.14 -17.29
CA GLU A 49 -12.72 4.33 -17.09
C GLU A 49 -12.05 3.03 -16.56
N LYS A 50 -12.64 2.35 -15.56
CA LYS A 50 -12.13 1.07 -15.05
C LYS A 50 -12.02 0.02 -16.16
N LYS A 51 -13.05 -0.10 -17.02
CA LYS A 51 -13.02 -1.00 -18.18
C LYS A 51 -11.88 -0.68 -19.14
N LYS A 52 -11.65 0.61 -19.42
CA LYS A 52 -10.53 1.07 -20.27
C LYS A 52 -9.16 0.70 -19.69
N TYR A 53 -8.95 0.86 -18.38
CA TYR A 53 -7.68 0.48 -17.74
C TYR A 53 -7.45 -1.02 -17.75
N LYS A 54 -8.50 -1.82 -17.51
CA LYS A 54 -8.42 -3.27 -17.66
C LYS A 54 -8.00 -3.68 -19.07
N GLN A 55 -8.59 -3.08 -20.10
CA GLN A 55 -8.24 -3.36 -21.49
C GLN A 55 -6.77 -3.00 -21.80
N LYS A 56 -6.31 -1.83 -21.36
CA LYS A 56 -4.89 -1.43 -21.49
C LYS A 56 -3.95 -2.41 -20.80
N PHE A 57 -4.31 -2.92 -19.62
CA PHE A 57 -3.52 -3.92 -18.91
C PHE A 57 -3.43 -5.23 -19.70
N LEU A 58 -4.55 -5.72 -20.25
CA LEU A 58 -4.55 -6.94 -21.07
C LEU A 58 -3.70 -6.78 -22.35
N GLU A 59 -3.76 -5.61 -22.99
CA GLU A 59 -2.90 -5.30 -24.13
C GLU A 59 -1.41 -5.30 -23.75
N LEU A 60 -1.08 -4.71 -22.60
CA LEU A 60 0.29 -4.71 -22.07
C LEU A 60 0.77 -6.13 -21.77
N VAL A 61 -0.05 -6.98 -21.16
CA VAL A 61 0.25 -8.41 -20.94
C VAL A 61 0.47 -9.12 -22.28
N GLY A 62 -0.38 -8.85 -23.28
CA GLY A 62 -0.19 -9.37 -24.63
C GLY A 62 1.17 -8.99 -25.23
N GLN A 63 1.60 -7.75 -25.04
CA GLN A 63 2.85 -7.21 -25.58
C GLN A 63 4.10 -7.68 -24.83
N LEU A 64 4.10 -7.63 -23.50
CA LEU A 64 5.29 -7.86 -22.67
C LEU A 64 5.43 -9.31 -22.19
N VAL A 65 4.36 -10.10 -22.27
CA VAL A 65 4.34 -11.47 -21.74
C VAL A 65 4.06 -12.47 -22.85
N VAL A 66 2.91 -12.35 -23.51
CA VAL A 66 2.46 -13.36 -24.47
C VAL A 66 3.34 -13.38 -25.72
N LYS A 67 3.56 -12.23 -26.37
CA LYS A 67 4.40 -12.16 -27.59
C LYS A 67 5.84 -12.63 -27.35
N PRO A 68 6.58 -12.21 -26.30
CA PRO A 68 7.94 -12.69 -26.05
C PRO A 68 8.00 -14.20 -25.82
N ARG A 69 7.04 -14.78 -25.07
CA ARG A 69 6.96 -16.23 -24.87
C ARG A 69 6.80 -16.99 -26.18
N LEU A 70 5.91 -16.52 -27.07
CA LEU A 70 5.70 -17.12 -28.39
C LEU A 70 6.94 -17.02 -29.29
N ARG A 71 7.79 -16.00 -29.08
CA ARG A 71 9.08 -15.83 -29.78
C ARG A 71 10.23 -16.64 -29.15
N GLY A 72 9.95 -17.46 -28.13
CA GLY A 72 10.96 -18.26 -27.43
C GLY A 72 11.77 -17.48 -26.38
N THR A 73 11.46 -16.20 -26.12
CA THR A 73 12.07 -15.46 -25.01
C THR A 73 11.51 -15.99 -23.69
N ARG A 74 12.37 -16.64 -22.90
CA ARG A 74 11.98 -17.25 -21.63
C ARG A 74 12.48 -16.42 -20.44
N ARG A 75 11.66 -15.45 -20.01
CA ARG A 75 11.79 -14.88 -18.65
C ARG A 75 11.34 -15.92 -17.64
N ALA A 76 11.85 -15.92 -16.41
CA ALA A 76 11.36 -16.84 -15.37
C ALA A 76 9.95 -16.44 -14.90
N TYR A 77 9.75 -15.14 -14.68
CA TYR A 77 8.51 -14.55 -14.17
C TYR A 77 8.04 -13.42 -15.07
N ASP A 78 6.73 -13.14 -15.05
CA ASP A 78 6.16 -12.01 -15.78
C ASP A 78 5.79 -10.85 -14.85
N VAL A 79 5.54 -11.14 -13.58
CA VAL A 79 5.17 -10.13 -12.58
C VAL A 79 5.82 -10.44 -11.24
N LEU A 80 6.41 -9.41 -10.64
CA LEU A 80 6.83 -9.41 -9.25
C LEU A 80 5.67 -8.88 -8.41
N MET A 81 5.13 -9.69 -7.51
CA MET A 81 4.07 -9.27 -6.60
C MET A 81 4.68 -8.79 -5.28
N SER A 82 4.47 -7.51 -4.94
CA SER A 82 4.78 -6.98 -3.61
C SER A 82 3.80 -7.57 -2.60
N TYR A 83 4.18 -8.66 -1.95
CA TYR A 83 3.29 -9.53 -1.19
C TYR A 83 3.51 -9.38 0.31
N SER A 84 2.45 -9.11 1.06
CA SER A 84 2.52 -8.84 2.50
C SER A 84 1.79 -9.85 3.38
N GLY A 85 1.11 -10.84 2.79
CA GLY A 85 0.22 -11.76 3.52
C GLY A 85 -1.12 -11.15 3.95
N GLY A 86 -1.34 -9.87 3.68
CA GLY A 86 -2.61 -9.19 3.97
C GLY A 86 -3.68 -9.45 2.92
N LYS A 87 -4.92 -9.07 3.23
CA LYS A 87 -6.13 -9.29 2.40
C LYS A 87 -5.91 -8.87 0.94
N ASP A 88 -5.57 -7.61 0.72
CA ASP A 88 -5.52 -7.01 -0.62
C ASP A 88 -4.35 -7.53 -1.46
N SER A 89 -3.18 -7.75 -0.84
CA SER A 89 -2.02 -8.31 -1.53
C SER A 89 -2.23 -9.81 -1.86
N THR A 90 -2.88 -10.57 -0.98
CA THR A 90 -3.25 -11.97 -1.23
C THR A 90 -4.20 -12.09 -2.42
N TYR A 91 -5.28 -11.31 -2.42
CA TYR A 91 -6.25 -11.33 -3.51
C TYR A 91 -5.67 -10.85 -4.83
N THR A 92 -4.82 -9.81 -4.80
CA THR A 92 -4.12 -9.33 -6.00
C THR A 92 -3.19 -10.41 -6.58
N MET A 93 -2.46 -11.13 -5.73
CA MET A 93 -1.61 -12.24 -6.15
C MET A 93 -2.43 -13.35 -6.83
N TRP A 94 -3.56 -13.72 -6.22
CA TRP A 94 -4.50 -14.67 -6.81
C TRP A 94 -5.05 -14.19 -8.16
N LEU A 95 -5.44 -12.92 -8.31
CA LEU A 95 -5.89 -12.37 -9.60
C LEU A 95 -4.79 -12.51 -10.67
N LEU A 96 -3.55 -12.12 -10.34
CA LEU A 96 -2.41 -12.20 -11.27
C LEU A 96 -2.13 -13.65 -11.73
N LYS A 97 -2.13 -14.61 -10.79
CA LYS A 97 -1.90 -16.03 -11.08
C LYS A 97 -3.10 -16.70 -11.75
N SER A 98 -4.26 -16.65 -11.11
CA SER A 98 -5.42 -17.48 -11.44
C SER A 98 -6.28 -16.88 -12.53
N LYS A 99 -6.51 -15.56 -12.51
CA LYS A 99 -7.36 -14.87 -13.50
C LYS A 99 -6.56 -14.44 -14.73
N TYR A 100 -5.40 -13.82 -14.53
CA TYR A 100 -4.56 -13.30 -15.62
C TYR A 100 -3.47 -14.27 -16.10
N LYS A 101 -3.33 -15.44 -15.47
CA LYS A 101 -2.43 -16.52 -15.91
C LYS A 101 -0.96 -16.09 -16.03
N LEU A 102 -0.53 -15.19 -15.16
CA LEU A 102 0.85 -14.73 -15.07
C LEU A 102 1.67 -15.67 -14.17
N ARG A 103 2.95 -15.83 -14.51
CA ARG A 103 3.98 -16.42 -13.66
C ARG A 103 4.43 -15.34 -12.68
N VAL A 104 4.07 -15.55 -11.43
CA VAL A 104 4.25 -14.58 -10.36
C VAL A 104 5.47 -14.99 -9.55
N LEU A 105 6.32 -14.01 -9.22
CA LEU A 105 7.29 -14.10 -8.12
C LEU A 105 6.77 -13.24 -6.98
N ALA A 106 6.51 -13.83 -5.82
CA ALA A 106 6.09 -13.07 -4.64
C ALA A 106 7.33 -12.56 -3.89
N LEU A 107 7.36 -11.27 -3.58
CA LEU A 107 8.41 -10.66 -2.74
C LEU A 107 7.77 -10.06 -1.49
N THR A 108 8.15 -10.60 -0.32
CA THR A 108 7.82 -10.03 0.99
C THR A 108 9.03 -9.35 1.59
N VAL A 109 8.82 -8.16 2.14
CA VAL A 109 9.83 -7.46 2.95
C VAL A 109 9.43 -7.58 4.42
N ASP A 110 10.19 -8.35 5.19
CA ASP A 110 10.01 -8.45 6.64
C ASP A 110 10.58 -7.20 7.32
N ASN A 111 9.70 -6.26 7.64
CA ASN A 111 10.05 -5.03 8.36
C ASN A 111 10.29 -5.26 9.87
N ASN A 112 10.38 -6.51 10.34
CA ASN A 112 10.38 -6.95 11.73
C ASN A 112 9.04 -6.71 12.47
N PHE A 113 7.97 -6.31 11.80
CA PHE A 113 6.63 -6.14 12.35
C PHE A 113 5.56 -6.89 11.55
N LEU A 114 5.97 -7.89 10.77
CA LEU A 114 5.03 -8.78 10.11
C LEU A 114 4.27 -9.60 11.16
N SER A 115 2.93 -9.62 11.07
CA SER A 115 2.10 -10.44 11.95
C SER A 115 2.45 -11.93 11.78
N PRO A 116 2.51 -12.73 12.86
CA PRO A 116 2.59 -14.18 12.76
C PRO A 116 1.50 -14.79 11.88
N ALA A 117 0.26 -14.28 11.96
CA ALA A 117 -0.83 -14.73 11.09
C ALA A 117 -0.56 -14.38 9.62
N ALA A 118 -0.07 -13.18 9.33
CA ALA A 118 0.34 -12.81 7.97
C ALA A 118 1.50 -13.68 7.44
N THR A 119 2.44 -14.06 8.32
CA THR A 119 3.55 -14.97 7.98
C THR A 119 3.03 -16.38 7.65
N ALA A 120 2.06 -16.89 8.42
CA ALA A 120 1.40 -18.15 8.13
C ALA A 120 0.61 -18.10 6.82
N ASN A 121 -0.14 -17.01 6.58
CA ASN A 121 -0.85 -16.76 5.33
C ASN A 121 0.08 -16.70 4.13
N ILE A 122 1.27 -16.10 4.27
CA ILE A 122 2.26 -16.05 3.20
C ILE A 122 2.59 -17.46 2.73
N ARG A 123 3.02 -18.33 3.66
CA ARG A 123 3.38 -19.73 3.35
C ARG A 123 2.21 -20.49 2.76
N THR A 124 1.07 -20.47 3.46
CA THR A 124 -0.13 -21.22 3.07
C THR A 124 -0.57 -20.88 1.65
N VAL A 125 -0.69 -19.58 1.34
CA VAL A 125 -1.20 -19.16 0.03
C VAL A 125 -0.16 -19.35 -1.08
N THR A 126 1.13 -19.15 -0.82
CA THR A 126 2.16 -19.41 -1.84
C THR A 126 2.26 -20.88 -2.20
N ASP A 127 2.11 -21.77 -1.20
CA ASP A 127 2.10 -23.22 -1.40
C ASP A 127 0.86 -23.64 -2.20
N GLU A 128 -0.33 -23.16 -1.81
CA GLU A 128 -1.59 -23.46 -2.49
C GLU A 128 -1.60 -22.99 -3.95
N LEU A 129 -1.05 -21.79 -4.23
CA LEU A 129 -1.01 -21.25 -5.59
C LEU A 129 0.18 -21.73 -6.42
N GLY A 130 1.11 -22.48 -5.83
CA GLY A 130 2.39 -22.85 -6.46
C GLY A 130 3.12 -21.61 -6.98
N ILE A 131 3.41 -20.66 -6.09
CA ILE A 131 4.10 -19.40 -6.39
C ILE A 131 5.42 -19.36 -5.64
N ASP A 132 6.50 -19.10 -6.36
CA ASP A 132 7.82 -18.88 -5.76
C ASP A 132 7.81 -17.62 -4.88
N HIS A 133 8.43 -17.73 -3.71
CA HIS A 133 8.44 -16.67 -2.70
C HIS A 133 9.86 -16.28 -2.29
N MET A 134 10.13 -14.97 -2.32
CA MET A 134 11.32 -14.36 -1.76
C MET A 134 10.95 -13.56 -0.50
N LEU A 135 11.69 -13.80 0.58
CA LEU A 135 11.63 -13.01 1.79
C LEU A 135 12.91 -12.20 1.94
N PHE A 136 12.78 -10.87 1.92
CA PHE A 136 13.89 -9.97 2.21
C PHE A 136 13.70 -9.36 3.60
N ARG A 137 14.67 -9.54 4.49
CA ARG A 137 14.63 -8.97 5.84
C ARG A 137 15.72 -7.92 5.99
N PRO A 138 15.41 -6.60 5.92
CA PRO A 138 16.40 -5.57 6.17
C PRO A 138 16.94 -5.64 7.61
N GLY A 139 18.16 -5.15 7.81
CA GLY A 139 18.84 -5.21 9.10
C GLY A 139 18.06 -4.48 10.19
N TRP A 140 17.70 -5.20 11.26
CA TRP A 140 16.82 -4.66 12.32
C TRP A 140 17.40 -3.41 12.99
N LYS A 141 18.72 -3.36 13.21
CA LYS A 141 19.40 -2.20 13.81
C LYS A 141 19.05 -0.89 13.09
N ASN A 142 19.07 -0.90 11.76
CA ASN A 142 18.77 0.28 10.94
C ASN A 142 17.28 0.57 10.88
N LEU A 143 16.45 -0.47 10.68
CA LEU A 143 15.00 -0.28 10.67
C LEU A 143 14.49 0.27 12.00
N ARG A 144 15.00 -0.23 13.14
CA ARG A 144 14.65 0.27 14.46
C ARG A 144 15.01 1.75 14.62
N LYS A 145 16.27 2.12 14.34
CA LYS A 145 16.72 3.52 14.40
C LYS A 145 15.86 4.42 13.51
N LEU A 146 15.53 3.94 12.32
CA LEU A 146 14.69 4.65 11.38
C LEU A 146 13.26 4.86 11.89
N PHE A 147 12.60 3.78 12.33
CA PHE A 147 11.22 3.85 12.82
C PHE A 147 11.10 4.65 14.10
N SER A 148 12.07 4.56 15.02
CA SER A 148 12.12 5.42 16.21
C SER A 148 12.27 6.90 15.83
N ALA A 149 13.20 7.24 14.92
CA ALA A 149 13.33 8.61 14.43
C ALA A 149 12.07 9.10 13.71
N ALA A 150 11.44 8.27 12.88
CA ALA A 150 10.19 8.61 12.20
C ALA A 150 9.00 8.78 13.16
N ALA A 151 9.04 8.11 14.31
CA ALA A 151 8.06 8.31 15.38
C ALA A 151 8.26 9.65 16.09
N GLU A 152 9.51 10.08 16.28
CA GLU A 152 9.85 11.30 17.02
C GLU A 152 9.76 12.58 16.19
N ARG A 153 10.13 12.53 14.91
CA ARG A 153 10.17 13.72 14.03
C ARG A 153 9.57 13.48 12.65
N GLU A 154 9.32 14.56 11.92
CA GLU A 154 8.85 14.51 10.53
C GLU A 154 10.04 14.32 9.58
N LEU A 155 9.91 13.39 8.63
CA LEU A 155 10.94 13.12 7.61
C LEU A 155 10.52 13.55 6.20
N TYR A 156 9.23 13.84 6.00
CA TYR A 156 8.64 14.05 4.67
C TYR A 156 7.77 15.30 4.65
N SER A 157 7.50 15.80 3.44
CA SER A 157 6.59 16.92 3.25
C SER A 157 5.17 16.59 3.73
N ARG A 158 4.44 17.60 4.21
CA ARG A 158 3.03 17.45 4.61
C ARG A 158 2.19 16.78 3.52
N LYS A 159 2.45 17.10 2.25
CA LYS A 159 1.74 16.50 1.12
C LYS A 159 1.90 14.98 1.05
N SER A 160 3.09 14.47 1.35
CA SER A 160 3.36 13.02 1.38
C SER A 160 2.64 12.34 2.54
N LEU A 161 2.42 13.08 3.63
CA LEU A 161 1.83 12.58 4.87
C LEU A 161 0.30 12.66 4.90
N GLU A 162 -0.35 13.26 3.89
CA GLU A 162 -1.81 13.23 3.74
C GLU A 162 -2.39 11.81 3.53
N ARG A 163 -1.55 10.83 3.18
CA ARG A 163 -1.99 9.46 2.81
C ARG A 163 -1.27 8.35 3.58
N ALA A 164 -0.31 8.70 4.43
CA ALA A 164 0.47 7.73 5.20
C ALA A 164 1.18 8.43 6.36
N SER A 165 1.47 7.68 7.43
CA SER A 165 2.34 8.16 8.49
C SER A 165 3.80 8.28 8.03
N THR A 166 4.62 9.01 8.78
CA THR A 166 6.07 9.09 8.53
C THR A 166 6.69 7.69 8.55
N ILE A 167 6.34 6.87 9.54
CA ILE A 167 6.84 5.51 9.69
C ILE A 167 6.47 4.64 8.47
N CYS A 168 5.20 4.64 8.08
CA CYS A 168 4.74 3.85 6.94
C CYS A 168 5.33 4.35 5.62
N THR A 169 5.52 5.66 5.46
CA THR A 169 6.19 6.26 4.28
C THR A 169 7.64 5.79 4.18
N SER A 170 8.37 5.77 5.30
CA SER A 170 9.75 5.25 5.34
C SER A 170 9.82 3.76 4.99
N CYS A 171 8.96 2.95 5.60
CA CYS A 171 8.90 1.51 5.34
C CYS A 171 8.55 1.23 3.87
N MET A 172 7.48 1.86 3.35
CA MET A 172 7.03 1.63 1.98
C MET A 172 8.02 2.15 0.93
N GLY A 173 8.82 3.16 1.26
CA GLY A 173 9.94 3.59 0.44
C GLY A 173 10.94 2.45 0.20
N ILE A 174 11.36 1.77 1.27
CA ILE A 174 12.26 0.62 1.20
C ILE A 174 11.59 -0.53 0.42
N VAL A 175 10.32 -0.85 0.72
CA VAL A 175 9.59 -1.93 0.04
C VAL A 175 9.51 -1.71 -1.47
N LYS A 176 9.10 -0.51 -1.90
CA LYS A 176 8.97 -0.17 -3.32
C LYS A 176 10.32 -0.21 -4.03
N SER A 177 11.37 0.31 -3.40
CA SER A 177 12.70 0.30 -4.00
C SER A 177 13.29 -1.10 -4.12
N LEU A 178 13.08 -1.97 -3.12
CA LEU A 178 13.44 -3.38 -3.23
C LEU A 178 12.66 -4.09 -4.34
N CYS A 179 11.34 -3.88 -4.44
CA CYS A 179 10.54 -4.47 -5.51
C CYS A 179 11.04 -4.02 -6.89
N LEU A 180 11.29 -2.72 -7.07
CA LEU A 180 11.79 -2.18 -8.33
C LEU A 180 13.18 -2.72 -8.67
N LYS A 181 14.09 -2.74 -7.70
CA LYS A 181 15.44 -3.28 -7.84
C LYS A 181 15.41 -4.76 -8.25
N THR A 182 14.69 -5.60 -7.51
CA THR A 182 14.55 -7.03 -7.81
C THR A 182 13.92 -7.27 -9.18
N ALA A 183 12.89 -6.51 -9.55
CA ALA A 183 12.26 -6.65 -10.86
C ALA A 183 13.24 -6.32 -12.00
N ILE A 184 14.08 -5.28 -11.86
CA ILE A 184 15.11 -4.93 -12.85
C ILE A 184 16.18 -6.02 -12.92
N GLU A 185 16.74 -6.41 -11.77
CA GLU A 185 17.82 -7.41 -11.70
C GLU A 185 17.39 -8.79 -12.24
N MET A 186 16.11 -9.14 -12.11
CA MET A 186 15.54 -10.40 -12.59
C MET A 186 14.83 -10.31 -13.95
N ASP A 187 14.92 -9.17 -14.65
CA ASP A 187 14.25 -8.90 -15.93
C ASP A 187 12.72 -9.11 -15.93
N ILE A 188 12.05 -8.77 -14.83
CA ILE A 188 10.61 -8.94 -14.65
C ILE A 188 9.89 -7.67 -15.15
N PRO A 189 9.00 -7.76 -16.17
CA PRO A 189 8.43 -6.58 -16.82
C PRO A 189 7.36 -5.84 -16.00
N LEU A 190 6.74 -6.49 -15.01
CA LEU A 190 5.61 -5.96 -14.26
C LEU A 190 5.88 -6.06 -12.75
N ILE A 191 5.40 -5.06 -12.00
CA ILE A 191 5.35 -5.06 -10.54
C ILE A 191 3.90 -4.89 -10.10
N GLY A 192 3.36 -5.88 -9.41
CA GLY A 192 2.02 -5.85 -8.83
C GLY A 192 2.03 -5.30 -7.41
N TYR A 193 1.06 -4.45 -7.08
CA TYR A 193 0.78 -4.03 -5.70
C TYR A 193 -0.71 -4.18 -5.38
N GLY A 194 -1.02 -4.65 -4.17
CA GLY A 194 -2.39 -4.82 -3.69
C GLY A 194 -2.95 -3.56 -3.05
N TRP A 195 -3.08 -2.47 -3.82
CA TRP A 195 -3.69 -1.24 -3.33
C TRP A 195 -5.20 -1.27 -3.53
N SER A 196 -5.95 -1.01 -2.47
CA SER A 196 -7.40 -0.90 -2.53
C SER A 196 -7.82 0.27 -3.44
N PRO A 197 -9.07 0.26 -3.96
CA PRO A 197 -9.63 1.44 -4.60
C PRO A 197 -9.56 2.66 -3.66
N GLY A 198 -9.07 3.80 -4.13
CA GLY A 198 -8.98 5.03 -3.33
C GLY A 198 -7.64 5.30 -2.65
N GLN A 199 -6.72 4.31 -2.56
CA GLN A 199 -5.32 4.55 -2.14
C GLN A 199 -4.53 5.33 -3.18
N ALA A 200 -4.79 5.04 -4.45
CA ALA A 200 -4.13 5.67 -5.58
C ALA A 200 -5.16 6.05 -6.66
N PRO A 201 -4.95 7.17 -7.38
CA PRO A 201 -5.77 7.53 -8.52
C PRO A 201 -5.71 6.46 -9.61
N LEU A 202 -6.80 6.30 -10.38
CA LEU A 202 -6.90 5.29 -11.44
C LEU A 202 -5.81 5.48 -12.52
N GLU A 203 -5.37 6.72 -12.75
CA GLU A 203 -4.28 7.06 -13.68
C GLU A 203 -2.93 6.46 -13.27
N SER A 204 -2.75 6.17 -11.98
CA SER A 204 -1.56 5.51 -11.47
C SER A 204 -1.68 3.98 -11.44
N ALA A 205 -2.85 3.42 -11.77
CA ALA A 205 -3.10 1.98 -11.69
C ALA A 205 -2.30 1.16 -12.72
N LEU A 206 -1.86 1.80 -13.80
CA LEU A 206 -1.01 1.20 -14.84
C LEU A 206 0.01 2.23 -15.32
N MET A 207 1.25 2.14 -14.82
CA MET A 207 2.27 3.17 -15.05
C MET A 207 3.61 2.54 -15.48
N LYS A 208 4.17 2.96 -16.62
CA LYS A 208 5.56 2.65 -16.97
C LYS A 208 6.49 3.43 -16.04
N ASN A 209 7.42 2.76 -15.36
CA ASN A 209 8.44 3.47 -14.61
C ASN A 209 9.37 4.23 -15.58
N ASN A 210 9.71 5.47 -15.21
CA ASN A 210 10.59 6.34 -15.98
C ASN A 210 11.81 6.68 -15.12
N ALA A 211 13.02 6.55 -15.67
CA ALA A 211 14.27 6.76 -14.94
C ALA A 211 14.34 8.14 -14.25
N ALA A 212 13.98 9.22 -14.96
CA ALA A 212 14.02 10.57 -14.38
C ALA A 212 13.07 10.70 -13.19
N PHE A 213 11.82 10.26 -13.34
CA PHE A 213 10.82 10.30 -12.29
C PHE A 213 11.19 9.38 -11.09
N MET A 214 11.73 8.19 -11.36
CA MET A 214 12.19 7.26 -10.33
C MET A 214 13.37 7.83 -9.54
N ARG A 215 14.34 8.48 -10.20
CA ARG A 215 15.43 9.17 -9.49
C ARG A 215 14.89 10.25 -8.54
N THR A 216 13.99 11.11 -9.02
CA THR A 216 13.42 12.19 -8.19
C THR A 216 12.64 11.65 -7.00
N THR A 217 11.74 10.69 -7.23
CA THR A 217 10.92 10.09 -6.17
C THR A 217 11.74 9.28 -5.17
N GLN A 218 12.76 8.54 -5.65
CA GLN A 218 13.72 7.84 -4.81
C GLN A 218 14.46 8.83 -3.90
N GLN A 219 14.99 9.94 -4.43
CA GLN A 219 15.75 10.90 -3.61
C GLN A 219 14.90 11.57 -2.53
N ALA A 220 13.62 11.82 -2.79
CA ALA A 220 12.68 12.35 -1.81
C ALA A 220 12.48 11.41 -0.60
N VAL A 221 12.70 10.10 -0.79
CA VAL A 221 12.66 9.10 0.28
C VAL A 221 14.05 8.88 0.86
N LEU A 222 15.03 8.59 0.01
CA LEU A 222 16.37 8.14 0.37
C LEU A 222 17.13 9.18 1.20
N LYS A 223 17.05 10.46 0.85
CA LYS A 223 17.79 11.51 1.57
C LYS A 223 17.42 11.55 3.06
N PRO A 224 16.14 11.70 3.46
CA PRO A 224 15.76 11.63 4.87
C PRO A 224 16.15 10.32 5.56
N LEU A 225 16.06 9.17 4.87
CA LEU A 225 16.47 7.89 5.46
C LEU A 225 17.97 7.85 5.74
N ARG A 226 18.79 8.28 4.77
CA ARG A 226 20.25 8.32 4.86
C ARG A 226 20.72 9.26 5.96
N GLU A 227 20.03 10.38 6.17
CA GLU A 227 20.31 11.30 7.30
C GLU A 227 20.09 10.62 8.68
N VAL A 228 19.23 9.61 8.77
CA VAL A 228 18.98 8.88 10.02
C VAL A 228 19.96 7.72 10.21
N VAL A 229 20.12 6.86 9.19
CA VAL A 229 20.83 5.58 9.35
C VAL A 229 22.16 5.49 8.59
N GLY A 230 22.57 6.54 7.87
CA GLY A 230 23.78 6.54 7.06
C GLY A 230 23.61 5.82 5.72
N SER A 231 24.72 5.56 5.03
CA SER A 231 24.77 4.97 3.69
C SER A 231 24.37 3.51 3.63
N GLU A 232 24.23 2.81 4.76
CA GLU A 232 23.80 1.40 4.78
C GLU A 232 22.42 1.19 4.15
N ILE A 233 21.57 2.23 4.16
CA ILE A 233 20.26 2.17 3.51
C ILE A 233 20.36 2.09 1.98
N ASP A 234 21.46 2.56 1.38
CA ASP A 234 21.62 2.66 -0.07
C ASP A 234 21.53 1.30 -0.76
N ALA A 235 21.86 0.22 -0.05
CA ALA A 235 21.76 -1.15 -0.55
C ALA A 235 20.33 -1.54 -0.98
N TYR A 236 19.30 -0.92 -0.40
CA TYR A 236 17.89 -1.20 -0.70
C TYR A 236 17.34 -0.40 -1.88
N PHE A 237 18.13 0.55 -2.40
CA PHE A 237 17.72 1.47 -3.45
C PHE A 237 18.45 1.19 -4.77
N LEU A 238 17.93 1.77 -5.85
CA LEU A 238 18.55 1.67 -7.17
C LEU A 238 19.80 2.54 -7.21
N ASN A 239 20.82 2.06 -7.92
CA ASN A 239 22.02 2.80 -8.28
C ASN A 239 22.04 3.09 -9.80
N GLU A 240 23.06 3.77 -10.31
CA GLU A 240 23.11 4.17 -11.72
C GLU A 240 23.11 3.00 -12.72
N THR A 241 23.60 1.81 -12.35
CA THR A 241 23.54 0.65 -13.26
C THR A 241 22.11 0.17 -13.50
N HIS A 242 21.21 0.36 -12.53
CA HIS A 242 19.78 0.04 -12.70
C HIS A 242 19.06 1.02 -13.64
N TYR A 243 19.60 2.23 -13.79
CA TYR A 243 19.06 3.26 -14.69
C TYR A 243 19.72 3.28 -16.07
N ALA A 244 20.70 2.40 -16.31
CA ALA A 244 21.45 2.35 -17.56
C ALA A 244 20.59 1.93 -18.77
N ASP A 245 19.53 1.16 -18.53
CA ASP A 245 18.57 0.73 -19.56
C ASP A 245 17.13 1.16 -19.19
N PRO A 246 16.73 2.39 -19.57
CA PRO A 246 15.39 2.91 -19.26
C PRO A 246 14.25 2.11 -19.89
N ASP A 247 14.49 1.39 -20.98
CA ASP A 247 13.46 0.62 -21.68
C ASP A 247 13.11 -0.67 -20.94
N ARG A 248 14.02 -1.17 -20.12
CA ARG A 248 13.82 -2.34 -19.25
C ARG A 248 13.17 -2.02 -17.91
N LEU A 249 12.86 -0.75 -17.62
CA LEU A 249 12.13 -0.40 -16.41
C LEU A 249 10.72 -1.00 -16.43
N PRO A 250 10.30 -1.69 -15.36
CA PRO A 250 9.03 -2.40 -15.33
C PRO A 250 7.84 -1.45 -15.25
N TYR A 251 6.64 -1.98 -15.51
CA TYR A 251 5.38 -1.29 -15.26
C TYR A 251 4.87 -1.60 -13.86
N ASN A 252 4.40 -0.59 -13.14
CA ASN A 252 3.60 -0.79 -11.94
C ASN A 252 2.15 -1.07 -12.33
N VAL A 253 1.56 -2.12 -11.75
CA VAL A 253 0.19 -2.56 -12.03
C VAL A 253 -0.59 -2.74 -10.73
N HIS A 254 -1.83 -2.23 -10.71
CA HIS A 254 -2.71 -2.24 -9.54
C HIS A 254 -4.09 -2.81 -9.91
N PRO A 255 -4.24 -4.14 -10.01
CA PRO A 255 -5.47 -4.75 -10.53
C PRO A 255 -6.77 -4.39 -9.80
N LEU A 256 -6.70 -4.15 -8.49
CA LEU A 256 -7.86 -3.79 -7.69
C LEU A 256 -8.47 -2.44 -8.08
N ALA A 257 -7.74 -1.58 -8.80
CA ALA A 257 -8.28 -0.31 -9.27
C ALA A 257 -9.39 -0.48 -10.33
N TRP A 258 -9.37 -1.59 -11.08
CA TRP A 258 -10.37 -1.89 -12.12
C TRP A 258 -11.17 -3.17 -11.89
N GLU A 259 -10.68 -4.09 -11.07
CA GLU A 259 -11.46 -5.25 -10.66
C GLU A 259 -12.54 -4.87 -9.64
N HIS A 260 -13.60 -5.69 -9.58
CA HIS A 260 -14.63 -5.48 -8.57
C HIS A 260 -14.03 -5.68 -7.17
N TYR A 261 -14.24 -4.70 -6.30
CA TYR A 261 -13.70 -4.70 -4.95
C TYR A 261 -14.85 -4.72 -3.95
N ASN A 262 -14.94 -5.81 -3.20
CA ASN A 262 -15.85 -6.00 -2.08
C ASN A 262 -15.09 -6.78 -1.01
N GLU A 263 -14.91 -6.22 0.17
CA GLU A 263 -14.04 -6.82 1.18
C GLU A 263 -14.52 -8.20 1.64
N GLY A 264 -15.84 -8.39 1.79
CA GLY A 264 -16.41 -9.67 2.18
C GLY A 264 -16.17 -10.77 1.14
N ALA A 265 -16.45 -10.48 -0.14
CA ALA A 265 -16.21 -11.41 -1.23
C ALA A 265 -14.70 -11.71 -1.41
N ILE A 266 -13.83 -10.72 -1.18
CA ILE A 266 -12.38 -10.91 -1.20
C ILE A 266 -11.96 -11.87 -0.09
N ILE A 267 -12.42 -11.66 1.14
CA ILE A 267 -12.09 -12.51 2.29
C ILE A 267 -12.58 -13.94 2.06
N GLU A 268 -13.79 -14.11 1.53
CA GLU A 268 -14.33 -15.42 1.19
C GLU A 268 -13.46 -16.12 0.14
N GLU A 269 -13.08 -15.43 -0.93
CA GLU A 269 -12.28 -16.00 -2.01
C GLU A 269 -10.89 -16.41 -1.52
N ILE A 270 -10.21 -15.54 -0.75
CA ILE A 270 -8.88 -15.89 -0.23
C ILE A 270 -8.93 -16.93 0.88
N GLY A 271 -10.04 -17.01 1.62
CA GLY A 271 -10.28 -18.05 2.63
C GLY A 271 -10.30 -19.47 2.03
N LYS A 272 -10.73 -19.62 0.76
CA LYS A 272 -10.68 -20.91 0.04
C LYS A 272 -9.25 -21.43 -0.13
N MET A 273 -8.24 -20.55 -0.06
CA MET A 273 -6.82 -20.89 -0.13
C MET A 273 -6.18 -21.10 1.26
N GLY A 274 -6.98 -21.17 2.32
CA GLY A 274 -6.49 -21.30 3.69
C GLY A 274 -6.01 -19.99 4.32
N TRP A 275 -6.25 -18.83 3.68
CA TRP A 275 -5.96 -17.53 4.28
C TRP A 275 -6.87 -17.26 5.48
N THR A 276 -6.30 -16.75 6.56
CA THR A 276 -7.03 -16.41 7.79
C THR A 276 -6.83 -14.95 8.17
N ALA A 277 -7.92 -14.28 8.58
CA ALA A 277 -7.85 -12.89 9.01
C ALA A 277 -7.04 -12.75 10.31
N PRO A 278 -5.97 -11.93 10.33
CA PRO A 278 -5.23 -11.66 11.55
C PRO A 278 -6.12 -10.99 12.61
N ARG A 279 -5.86 -11.32 13.88
CA ARG A 279 -6.56 -10.72 15.04
C ARG A 279 -5.68 -9.79 15.86
N ASP A 280 -4.41 -9.64 15.44
CA ASP A 280 -3.34 -8.92 16.12
C ASP A 280 -2.93 -7.64 15.39
N THR A 281 -3.71 -7.21 14.39
CA THR A 281 -3.49 -5.99 13.61
C THR A 281 -4.66 -5.01 13.80
N ASP A 282 -4.45 -3.72 13.48
CA ASP A 282 -5.52 -2.71 13.55
C ASP A 282 -6.53 -2.84 12.40
N SER A 283 -7.62 -2.07 12.48
CA SER A 283 -8.72 -2.10 11.51
C SER A 283 -8.33 -1.73 10.07
N ASN A 284 -7.18 -1.09 9.86
CA ASN A 284 -6.69 -0.64 8.56
C ASN A 284 -5.46 -1.43 8.06
N SER A 285 -5.03 -2.47 8.79
CA SER A 285 -3.96 -3.37 8.37
C SER A 285 -4.36 -4.83 8.61
N THR A 286 -4.01 -5.71 7.67
CA THR A 286 -4.18 -7.17 7.83
C THR A 286 -2.82 -7.87 7.74
N ASN A 287 -1.74 -7.17 8.10
CA ASN A 287 -0.39 -7.71 7.96
C ASN A 287 0.66 -7.15 8.92
N CYS A 288 0.52 -5.92 9.41
CA CYS A 288 1.61 -5.19 10.06
C CYS A 288 1.27 -4.79 11.49
N LEU A 289 2.06 -5.25 12.46
CA LEU A 289 1.94 -4.94 13.88
C LEU A 289 2.39 -3.51 14.23
N LEU A 290 3.15 -2.85 13.34
CA LEU A 290 3.61 -1.47 13.54
C LEU A 290 2.53 -0.42 13.22
N ASN A 291 1.51 -0.82 12.46
CA ASN A 291 0.59 0.13 11.84
C ASN A 291 -0.25 0.89 12.86
N ALA A 292 -0.76 0.22 13.90
CA ALA A 292 -1.48 0.86 15.01
C ALA A 292 -0.64 1.99 15.66
N PHE A 293 0.60 1.68 16.05
CA PHE A 293 1.51 2.68 16.62
C PHE A 293 1.81 3.84 15.65
N ALA A 294 2.00 3.53 14.37
CA ALA A 294 2.23 4.54 13.35
C ALA A 294 1.02 5.46 13.12
N ASN A 295 -0.19 4.92 13.22
CA ASN A 295 -1.43 5.68 13.13
C ASN A 295 -1.63 6.56 14.36
N ASP A 296 -1.37 6.05 15.58
CA ASP A 296 -1.40 6.82 16.83
C ASP A 296 -0.48 8.04 16.79
N VAL A 297 0.79 7.83 16.37
CA VAL A 297 1.76 8.92 16.21
C VAL A 297 1.27 9.96 15.20
N HIS A 298 0.72 9.51 14.06
CA HIS A 298 0.22 10.40 13.03
C HIS A 298 -1.00 11.21 13.51
N LEU A 299 -1.96 10.55 14.16
CA LEU A 299 -3.16 11.17 14.67
C LEU A 299 -2.84 12.24 15.72
N LYS A 300 -1.94 11.94 16.66
CA LYS A 300 -1.47 12.91 17.66
C LYS A 300 -0.75 14.12 17.05
N ARG A 301 -0.05 13.92 15.93
CA ARG A 301 0.73 14.98 15.26
C ARG A 301 -0.13 15.87 14.36
N TYR A 302 -1.10 15.31 13.64
CA TYR A 302 -1.84 16.05 12.60
C TYR A 302 -3.33 16.21 12.87
N GLY A 303 -3.89 15.52 13.88
CA GLY A 303 -5.31 15.60 14.20
C GLY A 303 -6.23 14.87 13.23
N PHE A 304 -5.70 14.04 12.33
CA PHE A 304 -6.48 13.16 11.45
C PHE A 304 -5.81 11.80 11.27
N HIS A 305 -6.59 10.79 10.90
CA HIS A 305 -6.09 9.42 10.67
C HIS A 305 -5.46 9.28 9.27
N PRO A 306 -4.30 8.61 9.09
CA PRO A 306 -3.60 8.60 7.80
C PRO A 306 -4.38 7.89 6.67
N TYR A 307 -5.29 6.97 7.02
CA TYR A 307 -6.16 6.27 6.06
C TYR A 307 -7.44 7.05 5.72
N VAL A 308 -7.71 8.20 6.36
CA VAL A 308 -9.02 8.87 6.22
C VAL A 308 -9.33 9.30 4.80
N TRP A 309 -8.31 9.64 4.02
CA TRP A 309 -8.47 9.99 2.60
C TRP A 309 -8.95 8.80 1.77
N GLU A 310 -8.31 7.63 1.96
CA GLU A 310 -8.66 6.38 1.29
C GLU A 310 -10.08 5.95 1.66
N ILE A 311 -10.38 5.85 2.96
CA ILE A 311 -11.69 5.42 3.43
C ILE A 311 -12.79 6.40 2.97
N ALA A 312 -12.52 7.71 3.00
CA ALA A 312 -13.48 8.68 2.47
C ALA A 312 -13.71 8.55 0.96
N ASN A 313 -12.71 8.12 0.18
CA ASN A 313 -12.91 7.79 -1.25
C ASN A 313 -13.77 6.55 -1.43
N LEU A 314 -13.50 5.46 -0.68
CA LEU A 314 -14.30 4.24 -0.73
C LEU A 314 -15.79 4.52 -0.42
N VAL A 315 -16.06 5.39 0.55
CA VAL A 315 -17.44 5.83 0.86
C VAL A 315 -18.04 6.66 -0.28
N ARG A 316 -17.29 7.61 -0.86
CA ARG A 316 -17.76 8.42 -2.00
C ARG A 316 -18.11 7.56 -3.21
N GLU A 317 -17.29 6.56 -3.51
CA GLU A 317 -17.46 5.64 -4.63
C GLU A 317 -18.59 4.63 -4.39
N GLY A 318 -19.12 4.53 -3.17
CA GLY A 318 -20.16 3.56 -2.81
C GLY A 318 -19.64 2.13 -2.63
N VAL A 319 -18.32 1.97 -2.49
CA VAL A 319 -17.67 0.68 -2.21
C VAL A 319 -17.81 0.30 -0.74
N MET A 320 -17.91 1.30 0.14
CA MET A 320 -18.01 1.13 1.58
C MET A 320 -19.16 1.97 2.14
N ALA A 321 -19.92 1.43 3.09
CA ALA A 321 -20.93 2.20 3.80
C ALA A 321 -20.26 3.27 4.69
N ARG A 322 -20.90 4.44 4.83
CA ARG A 322 -20.33 5.53 5.64
C ARG A 322 -20.05 5.10 7.08
N ASP A 323 -20.98 4.38 7.70
CA ASP A 323 -20.85 3.96 9.11
C ASP A 323 -19.74 2.92 9.30
N GLU A 324 -19.50 2.06 8.31
CA GLU A 324 -18.33 1.19 8.29
C GLU A 324 -17.03 2.01 8.19
N GLY A 325 -16.98 2.97 7.26
CA GLY A 325 -15.82 3.85 7.13
C GLY A 325 -15.57 4.70 8.37
N TYR A 326 -16.64 5.12 9.06
CA TYR A 326 -16.54 5.89 10.30
C TYR A 326 -15.87 5.03 11.39
N ARG A 327 -16.36 3.79 11.57
CA ARG A 327 -15.78 2.86 12.54
C ARG A 327 -14.30 2.58 12.26
N LYS A 328 -13.93 2.29 11.01
CA LYS A 328 -12.52 2.05 10.63
C LYS A 328 -11.57 3.20 10.95
N ILE A 329 -12.04 4.45 10.94
CA ILE A 329 -11.22 5.65 11.12
C ILE A 329 -11.24 6.19 12.54
N TYR A 330 -12.38 6.11 13.21
CA TYR A 330 -12.65 6.84 14.46
C TYR A 330 -12.87 5.93 15.68
N GLU A 331 -12.95 4.61 15.52
CA GLU A 331 -12.90 3.71 16.68
C GLU A 331 -11.53 3.75 17.34
N GLU A 332 -11.53 3.58 18.66
CA GLU A 332 -10.31 3.53 19.45
C GLU A 332 -9.41 2.38 19.00
N GLN A 333 -8.14 2.70 18.80
CA GLN A 333 -7.15 1.68 18.47
C GLN A 333 -6.80 0.89 19.73
N ASN A 334 -6.52 -0.40 19.55
CA ASN A 334 -6.14 -1.27 20.65
C ASN A 334 -4.81 -0.81 21.27
N GLU A 335 -4.87 -0.30 22.51
CA GLU A 335 -3.71 0.24 23.23
C GLU A 335 -2.61 -0.81 23.42
N ALA A 336 -2.95 -2.09 23.54
CA ALA A 336 -1.97 -3.16 23.68
C ALA A 336 -1.11 -3.30 22.41
N PHE A 337 -1.68 -3.12 21.21
CA PHE A 337 -0.94 -3.16 19.95
C PHE A 337 0.02 -1.97 19.84
N ILE A 338 -0.43 -0.79 20.24
CA ILE A 338 0.39 0.43 20.27
C ILE A 338 1.56 0.25 21.26
N ALA A 339 1.28 -0.26 22.46
CA ALA A 339 2.27 -0.49 23.51
C ALA A 339 3.31 -1.53 23.09
N ALA A 340 2.90 -2.64 22.49
CA ALA A 340 3.79 -3.71 22.03
C ALA A 340 4.78 -3.20 20.95
N ALA A 341 4.27 -2.46 19.95
CA ALA A 341 5.12 -1.89 18.91
C ALA A 341 6.10 -0.85 19.46
N ARG A 342 5.65 0.02 20.38
CA ARG A 342 6.49 0.99 21.07
C ARG A 342 7.59 0.30 21.87
N GLN A 343 7.25 -0.72 22.67
CA GLN A 343 8.22 -1.48 23.46
C GLN A 343 9.30 -2.10 22.58
N LYS A 344 8.91 -2.69 21.43
CA LYS A 344 9.87 -3.29 20.49
C LYS A 344 10.82 -2.26 19.87
N LEU A 345 10.38 -1.02 19.66
CA LEU A 345 11.23 0.07 19.18
C LEU A 345 12.17 0.62 20.25
N SER A 346 11.79 0.49 21.53
CA SER A 346 12.58 0.94 22.69
C SER A 346 13.59 -0.10 23.20
N ALA A 347 13.37 -1.39 22.92
CA ALA A 347 14.33 -2.48 23.15
C ALA A 347 15.52 -2.37 22.18
#